data_AF-A0A939ZCA1-F1
#
_entry.id   AF-A0A939ZCA1-F1
#
_cell.length_a   1.000
_cell.length_b   1.000
_cell.length_c   1.000
_cell.angle_alpha   90.00
_cell.angle_beta   90.00
_cell.angle_gamma   90.00
#
_symmetry.space_group_name_H-M   'P 1'
#
loop_
_entity.id
_entity.type
_entity.pdbx_description
1 polymer ?
#
loop_
_entity_poly.entity_id
_entity_poly.type
_entity_poly.pdbx_seq_one_letter_code
_entity_poly.pdbx_strand_id
1 'polypeptide(L)'
;MYCRNCGSEIDQNAAICVKCGFAKGTGTTYCANCGQPVAAGAGFCTSCGFAINNAANVDPSTQKSKMTAGLLGIFLGGLGIHNFYLGYTGKAIAQIALSFCFGIGAIWGLIEGIMILTGSINTDANGVPLKD
;
A
#
# COMPACT_ATOMS: atom_id res chain seq x y z
N MET A 1 -15.69 18.41 -8.26
CA MET A 1 -15.04 17.09 -8.41
C MET A 1 -16.10 16.02 -8.30
N TYR A 2 -15.90 14.84 -8.88
CA TYR A 2 -16.91 13.78 -8.90
C TYR A 2 -16.56 12.62 -7.98
N CYS A 3 -17.59 11.94 -7.46
CA CYS A 3 -17.44 10.74 -6.65
C CYS A 3 -16.88 9.61 -7.50
N ARG A 4 -15.80 8.97 -7.04
CA ARG A 4 -15.20 7.83 -7.74
C ARG A 4 -15.97 6.52 -7.54
N ASN A 5 -17.03 6.53 -6.73
CA ASN A 5 -17.91 5.39 -6.48
C ASN A 5 -19.27 5.46 -7.18
N CYS A 6 -19.88 6.65 -7.33
CA CYS A 6 -21.20 6.80 -7.96
C CYS A 6 -21.29 7.88 -9.06
N GLY A 7 -20.21 8.61 -9.34
CA GLY A 7 -20.19 9.64 -10.39
C GLY A 7 -20.93 10.94 -10.05
N SER A 8 -21.48 11.11 -8.84
CA SER A 8 -22.14 12.37 -8.46
C SER A 8 -21.13 13.47 -8.16
N GLU A 9 -21.52 14.73 -8.35
CA GLU A 9 -20.71 15.87 -7.93
C GLU A 9 -20.53 15.89 -6.40
N ILE A 10 -19.31 16.18 -5.97
CA ILE A 10 -18.90 16.35 -4.58
C ILE A 10 -18.31 17.76 -4.43
N ASP A 11 -18.70 18.41 -3.35
CA ASP A 11 -18.11 19.66 -2.89
C ASP A 11 -16.62 19.50 -2.56
N GLN A 12 -15.81 20.53 -2.80
CA GLN A 12 -14.37 20.45 -2.58
C GLN A 12 -14.01 20.28 -1.09
N ASN A 13 -14.87 20.71 -0.17
CA ASN A 13 -14.66 20.60 1.28
C ASN A 13 -15.32 19.35 1.90
N ALA A 14 -16.04 18.55 1.12
CA ALA A 14 -16.71 17.36 1.65
C ALA A 14 -15.72 16.19 1.84
N ALA A 15 -15.73 15.61 3.05
CA ALA A 15 -14.96 14.40 3.38
C ALA A 15 -15.60 13.13 2.81
N ILE A 16 -16.92 13.13 2.63
CA ILE A 16 -17.72 12.00 2.15
C ILE A 16 -18.71 12.45 1.07
N CYS A 17 -19.07 11.52 0.18
CA CYS A 17 -20.12 11.75 -0.80
C CYS A 17 -21.50 11.72 -0.13
N VAL A 18 -22.27 12.79 -0.26
CA VAL A 18 -23.64 12.88 0.31
C VAL A 18 -24.66 11.96 -0.37
N LYS A 19 -24.34 11.44 -1.56
CA LYS A 19 -25.26 10.57 -2.33
C LYS A 19 -25.04 9.08 -2.09
N CYS A 20 -23.80 8.64 -1.91
CA CYS A 20 -23.48 7.20 -1.75
C CYS A 20 -22.74 6.86 -0.45
N GLY A 21 -22.35 7.85 0.36
CA GLY A 21 -21.68 7.63 1.64
C GLY A 21 -20.18 7.29 1.56
N PHE A 22 -19.60 7.11 0.37
CA PHE A 22 -18.18 6.80 0.22
C PHE A 22 -17.27 8.01 0.49
N ALA A 23 -16.10 7.74 1.06
CA ALA A 23 -15.09 8.75 1.32
C ALA A 23 -14.57 9.41 0.03
N LYS A 24 -14.20 10.69 0.15
CA LYS A 24 -13.58 11.44 -0.95
C LYS A 24 -12.27 10.78 -1.38
N GLY A 25 -12.15 10.47 -2.67
CA GLY A 25 -10.92 9.94 -3.29
C GLY A 25 -10.81 8.42 -3.35
N THR A 26 -11.73 7.66 -2.73
CA THR A 26 -11.72 6.19 -2.76
C THR A 26 -12.48 5.62 -3.97
N GLY A 27 -12.01 4.49 -4.50
CA GLY A 27 -12.57 3.82 -5.67
C GLY A 27 -11.97 4.31 -7.00
N THR A 28 -12.07 3.51 -8.05
CA THR A 28 -11.60 3.86 -9.42
C THR A 28 -12.70 3.75 -10.46
N THR A 29 -13.92 3.41 -10.04
CA THR A 29 -15.08 3.08 -10.89
C THR A 29 -15.57 4.28 -11.70
N TYR A 30 -15.45 5.49 -11.15
CA TYR A 30 -15.82 6.74 -11.82
C TYR A 30 -14.68 7.75 -11.81
N CYS A 31 -14.63 8.59 -12.83
CA CYS A 31 -13.59 9.61 -12.97
C CYS A 31 -13.84 10.76 -11.99
N ALA A 32 -12.82 11.14 -11.19
CA ALA A 32 -12.90 12.27 -10.29
C ALA A 32 -13.05 13.64 -10.99
N ASN A 33 -12.70 13.71 -12.28
CA ASN A 33 -12.74 14.94 -13.07
C ASN A 33 -14.05 15.12 -13.86
N CYS A 34 -14.60 14.05 -14.47
CA CYS A 34 -15.77 14.17 -15.35
C CYS A 34 -16.98 13.31 -14.95
N GLY A 35 -16.87 12.47 -13.91
CA GLY A 35 -17.97 11.65 -13.40
C GLY A 35 -18.38 10.46 -14.29
N GLN A 36 -17.69 10.22 -15.41
CA GLN A 36 -17.96 9.06 -16.28
C GLN A 36 -17.38 7.76 -15.69
N PRO A 37 -18.00 6.59 -15.99
CA PRO A 37 -17.48 5.30 -15.57
C PRO A 37 -16.13 5.02 -16.23
N VAL A 38 -15.26 4.34 -15.49
CA VAL A 38 -13.88 4.05 -15.88
C VAL A 38 -13.70 2.53 -15.88
N ALA A 39 -13.03 2.00 -16.90
CA ALA A 39 -12.68 0.59 -16.94
C ALA A 39 -11.70 0.21 -15.80
N ALA A 40 -11.85 -0.99 -15.26
CA ALA A 40 -10.97 -1.50 -14.22
C ALA A 40 -9.50 -1.48 -14.69
N GLY A 41 -8.63 -0.82 -13.92
CA GLY A 41 -7.20 -0.72 -14.22
C GLY A 41 -6.82 0.32 -15.30
N ALA A 42 -7.75 1.16 -15.78
CA ALA A 42 -7.42 2.19 -16.75
C ALA A 42 -6.53 3.30 -16.13
N GLY A 43 -5.36 3.56 -16.71
CA GLY A 43 -4.44 4.62 -16.25
C GLY A 43 -4.93 6.04 -16.58
N PHE A 44 -5.89 6.19 -17.48
CA PHE A 44 -6.48 7.47 -17.88
C PHE A 44 -7.97 7.30 -18.17
N CYS A 45 -8.74 8.36 -17.98
CA CYS A 45 -10.15 8.38 -18.34
C CYS A 45 -10.29 8.52 -19.86
N THR A 46 -10.95 7.57 -20.51
CA THR A 46 -11.21 7.60 -21.95
C THR A 46 -12.15 8.73 -22.38
N SER A 47 -12.94 9.28 -21.46
CA SER A 47 -13.90 10.35 -21.75
C SER A 47 -13.30 11.77 -21.63
N CYS A 48 -12.32 11.99 -20.75
CA CYS A 48 -11.79 13.34 -20.50
C CYS A 48 -10.26 13.44 -20.43
N GLY A 49 -9.53 12.34 -20.60
CA GLY A 49 -8.07 12.32 -20.58
C GLY A 49 -7.43 12.53 -19.21
N PHE A 50 -8.21 12.64 -18.12
CA PHE A 50 -7.68 12.78 -16.77
C PHE A 50 -6.95 11.51 -16.34
N ALA A 51 -5.72 11.65 -15.82
CA ALA A 51 -4.93 10.54 -15.30
C ALA A 51 -5.64 9.92 -14.09
N ILE A 52 -5.97 8.64 -14.19
CA ILE A 52 -6.58 7.91 -13.09
C ILE A 52 -5.45 7.22 -12.37
N ASN A 53 -5.02 7.83 -11.27
CA ASN A 53 -4.19 7.15 -10.30
C ASN A 53 -5.06 6.06 -9.68
N ASN A 54 -4.98 4.88 -10.28
CA ASN A 54 -5.27 3.62 -9.61
C ASN A 54 -4.16 3.43 -8.57
N ALA A 55 -4.12 4.29 -7.53
CA ALA A 55 -3.71 3.79 -6.24
C ALA A 55 -4.68 2.64 -6.02
N ALA A 56 -4.21 1.41 -6.27
CA ALA A 56 -5.02 0.22 -6.27
C ALA A 56 -5.95 0.34 -5.08
N ASN A 57 -7.24 0.17 -5.31
CA ASN A 57 -8.20 0.07 -4.22
C ASN A 57 -7.87 -1.27 -3.54
N VAL A 58 -6.76 -1.28 -2.81
CA VAL A 58 -6.33 -2.42 -2.05
C VAL A 58 -7.32 -2.49 -0.94
N ASP A 59 -8.03 -3.59 -0.90
CA ASP A 59 -8.93 -3.89 0.18
C ASP A 59 -8.20 -3.64 1.51
N PRO A 60 -8.73 -2.82 2.41
CA PRO A 60 -8.05 -2.47 3.65
C PRO A 60 -7.78 -3.69 4.55
N SER A 61 -8.42 -4.84 4.31
CA SER A 61 -8.09 -6.11 4.98
C SER A 61 -6.84 -6.78 4.41
N THR A 62 -6.44 -6.45 3.19
CA THR A 62 -5.24 -7.00 2.52
C THR A 62 -3.99 -6.15 2.78
N GLN A 63 -4.13 -4.88 3.16
CA GLN A 63 -3.00 -4.03 3.51
C GLN A 63 -2.34 -4.46 4.82
N LYS A 64 -1.01 -4.60 4.78
CA LYS A 64 -0.19 -4.91 5.96
C LYS A 64 0.26 -3.63 6.65
N SER A 65 0.44 -3.68 7.97
CA SER A 65 0.85 -2.52 8.76
C SER A 65 2.36 -2.30 8.68
N LYS A 66 2.74 -1.07 8.34
CA LYS A 66 4.10 -0.54 8.31
C LYS A 66 4.72 -0.57 9.70
N MET A 67 3.96 -0.13 10.71
CA MET A 67 4.38 -0.16 12.11
C MET A 67 4.70 -1.59 12.56
N THR A 68 3.81 -2.55 12.27
CA THR A 68 4.07 -3.96 12.57
C THR A 68 5.33 -4.46 11.85
N ALA A 69 5.43 -4.26 10.53
CA ALA A 69 6.59 -4.69 9.75
C ALA A 69 7.93 -4.11 10.28
N GLY A 70 7.96 -2.81 10.59
CA GLY A 70 9.14 -2.13 11.13
C GLY A 70 9.52 -2.60 12.53
N LEU A 71 8.54 -2.77 13.43
CA LEU A 71 8.77 -3.25 14.79
C LEU A 71 9.28 -4.70 14.80
N LEU A 72 8.72 -5.55 13.94
CA LEU A 72 9.25 -6.90 13.72
C LEU A 72 10.68 -6.87 13.18
N GLY A 73 11.03 -5.91 12.32
CA GLY A 73 12.40 -5.73 11.82
C GLY A 73 13.39 -5.33 12.91
N ILE A 74 13.00 -4.45 13.84
CA ILE A 74 13.89 -4.01 14.93
C ILE A 74 14.09 -5.11 15.98
N PHE A 75 13.01 -5.72 16.47
CA PHE A 75 13.10 -6.67 17.58
C PHE A 75 13.39 -8.11 17.14
N LEU A 76 12.84 -8.53 15.99
CA LEU A 76 12.95 -9.89 15.46
C LEU A 76 13.71 -9.92 14.11
N GLY A 77 14.44 -8.85 13.79
CA GLY A 77 15.21 -8.72 12.55
C GLY A 77 16.28 -9.78 12.35
N GLY A 78 16.89 -10.26 13.44
CA GLY A 78 17.86 -11.37 13.38
C GLY A 78 17.30 -12.66 12.80
N LEU A 79 15.98 -12.87 12.89
CA LEU A 79 15.27 -14.03 12.36
C LEU A 79 14.65 -13.76 10.97
N GLY A 80 14.63 -12.51 10.50
CA GLY A 80 14.04 -12.14 9.21
C GLY A 80 12.51 -12.22 9.15
N ILE A 81 11.81 -12.15 10.28
CA ILE A 81 10.36 -12.35 10.34
C ILE A 81 9.59 -11.21 9.66
N HIS A 82 10.13 -9.99 9.63
CA HIS A 82 9.56 -8.88 8.86
C HIS A 82 9.54 -9.16 7.36
N ASN A 83 10.53 -9.87 6.82
CA ASN A 83 10.54 -10.29 5.41
C ASN A 83 9.49 -11.36 5.12
N PHE A 84 9.24 -12.29 6.05
CA PHE A 84 8.10 -13.22 5.94
C PHE A 84 6.76 -12.49 6.01
N TYR A 85 6.64 -11.50 6.90
CA TYR A 85 5.43 -10.69 7.03
C TYR A 85 5.10 -9.92 5.74
N LEU A 86 6.11 -9.35 5.08
CA LEU A 86 5.99 -8.64 3.82
C LEU A 86 5.87 -9.56 2.58
N GLY A 87 5.91 -10.89 2.76
CA GLY A 87 5.79 -11.87 1.67
C GLY A 87 7.08 -12.16 0.91
N TYR A 88 8.22 -11.58 1.32
CA TYR A 88 9.53 -11.84 0.73
C TYR A 88 10.16 -13.13 1.29
N THR A 89 9.53 -14.28 1.03
CA THR A 89 9.97 -15.60 1.54
C THR A 89 11.40 -15.95 1.13
N GLY A 90 11.80 -15.65 -0.12
CA GLY A 90 13.17 -15.89 -0.59
C GLY A 90 14.23 -15.08 0.19
N LYS A 91 13.97 -13.79 0.44
CA LYS A 91 14.85 -12.95 1.26
C LYS A 91 14.90 -13.44 2.71
N ALA A 92 13.76 -13.84 3.25
CA ALA A 92 13.66 -14.29 4.62
C ALA A 92 14.44 -15.59 4.87
N ILE A 93 14.38 -16.56 3.95
CA ILE A 93 15.17 -17.80 4.03
C ILE A 93 16.67 -17.50 3.91
N ALA A 94 17.06 -16.62 2.96
CA ALA A 94 18.45 -16.21 2.82
C ALA A 94 18.98 -15.53 4.09
N GLN A 95 18.17 -14.67 4.72
CA GLN A 95 18.54 -13.99 5.96
C GLN A 95 18.70 -14.97 7.14
N ILE A 96 17.84 -15.98 7.26
CA ILE A 96 17.99 -17.04 8.28
C ILE A 96 19.28 -17.83 8.05
N ALA A 97 19.55 -18.25 6.81
CA ALA A 97 20.77 -18.99 6.48
C ALA A 97 22.02 -18.16 6.83
N LEU A 98 22.02 -16.87 6.49
CA LEU A 98 23.13 -15.96 6.80
C LEU A 98 23.26 -15.68 8.30
N SER A 99 22.15 -15.53 9.01
CA SER A 99 22.13 -15.40 10.47
C SER A 99 22.72 -16.62 11.15
N PHE A 100 22.37 -17.82 10.71
CA PHE A 100 22.86 -19.06 11.31
C PHE A 100 24.35 -19.32 10.98
N CYS A 101 24.80 -18.97 9.78
CA CYS A 101 26.19 -19.17 9.37
C CYS A 101 27.15 -18.07 9.87
N PHE A 102 26.73 -16.81 9.91
CA PHE A 102 27.61 -15.66 10.14
C PHE A 102 27.17 -14.73 11.29
N GLY A 103 25.96 -14.90 11.85
CA GLY A 103 25.47 -14.07 12.96
C GLY A 103 25.13 -12.62 12.60
N ILE A 104 25.17 -12.24 11.32
CA ILE A 104 25.03 -10.83 10.86
C ILE A 104 23.56 -10.42 10.64
N GLY A 105 22.61 -11.36 10.61
CA GLY A 105 21.24 -11.02 10.21
C GLY A 105 20.50 -10.08 11.17
N ALA A 106 20.98 -9.89 12.41
CA ALA A 106 20.44 -8.88 13.33
C ALA A 106 20.70 -7.44 12.84
N ILE A 107 21.91 -7.18 12.33
CA ILE A 107 22.28 -5.87 11.77
C ILE A 107 21.50 -5.61 10.49
N TRP A 108 21.38 -6.64 9.63
CA TRP A 108 20.57 -6.56 8.41
C TRP A 108 19.11 -6.22 8.72
N GLY A 109 18.50 -6.94 9.66
CA GLY A 109 17.11 -6.73 10.06
C GLY A 109 16.87 -5.37 10.71
N LEU A 110 17.82 -4.86 11.49
CA LEU A 110 17.73 -3.51 12.07
C LEU A 110 17.71 -2.43 10.99
N ILE A 111 18.59 -2.53 9.98
CA ILE A 111 18.64 -1.57 8.86
C ILE A 111 17.33 -1.58 8.08
N GLU A 112 16.83 -2.77 7.72
CA GLU A 112 15.54 -2.90 7.02
C GLU A 112 14.36 -2.42 7.88
N GLY A 113 14.35 -2.72 9.18
CA GLY A 113 13.32 -2.25 10.12
C GLY A 113 13.24 -0.72 10.17
N ILE A 114 14.39 -0.04 10.26
CA ILE A 114 14.45 1.43 10.19
C ILE A 114 13.97 1.93 8.82
N MET A 115 14.41 1.28 7.73
CA MET A 115 14.05 1.67 6.36
C MET A 115 12.54 1.55 6.07
N ILE A 116 11.88 0.57 6.70
CA ILE A 116 10.43 0.42 6.65
C ILE A 116 9.76 1.55 7.43
N LEU A 117 10.22 1.88 8.65
CA LEU A 117 9.63 2.96 9.46
C LEU A 117 9.83 4.35 8.84
N THR A 118 11.01 4.62 8.27
CA THR A 118 11.30 5.88 7.56
C THR A 118 10.55 6.00 6.24
N GLY A 119 9.87 4.93 5.80
CA GLY A 119 9.13 4.91 4.55
C GLY A 119 10.03 4.98 3.33
N SER A 120 11.24 4.44 3.42
CA SER A 120 12.02 4.10 2.23
C SER A 120 11.55 2.77 1.62
N ILE A 121 10.99 1.87 2.45
CA ILE A 121 10.27 0.66 2.01
C ILE A 121 8.80 0.81 2.41
N ASN A 122 7.90 0.99 1.43
CA ASN A 122 6.45 1.15 1.68
C ASN A 122 5.60 0.10 0.97
N THR A 123 6.17 -0.92 0.36
CA THR A 123 5.43 -1.92 -0.42
C THR A 123 5.79 -3.34 0.00
N ASP A 124 4.80 -4.22 0.00
CA ASP A 124 4.99 -5.66 0.19
C ASP A 124 5.46 -6.35 -1.12
N ALA A 125 5.70 -7.66 -1.08
CA ALA A 125 6.13 -8.46 -2.22
C ALA A 125 5.11 -8.52 -3.39
N ASN A 126 3.84 -8.24 -3.12
CA ASN A 126 2.74 -8.17 -4.08
C ASN A 126 2.54 -6.74 -4.63
N GLY A 127 3.40 -5.79 -4.27
CA GLY A 127 3.28 -4.38 -4.67
C GLY A 127 2.19 -3.63 -3.93
N VAL A 128 1.65 -4.19 -2.84
CA VAL A 128 0.63 -3.54 -2.02
C VAL A 128 1.28 -2.50 -1.10
N PRO A 129 0.82 -1.23 -1.09
CA PRO A 129 1.33 -0.23 -0.17
C PRO A 129 0.97 -0.58 1.29
N LEU A 130 1.92 -0.35 2.18
CA LEU A 130 1.78 -0.56 3.62
C LEU A 130 0.93 0.55 4.23
N LYS A 131 0.08 0.17 5.18
CA LYS A 131 -0.74 1.07 5.98
C LYS A 131 0.07 1.58 7.18
N ASP A 132 0.01 2.88 7.46
CA ASP A 132 0.61 3.47 8.67
C ASP A 132 0.03 2.87 9.97
#